data_AF-A0A961QX84-F1
#
_entry.id   AF-A0A961QX84-F1
#
_cell.length_a   1.000
_cell.length_b   1.000
_cell.length_c   1.000
_cell.angle_alpha   90.00
_cell.angle_beta   90.00
_cell.angle_gamma   90.00
#
_symmetry.space_group_name_H-M   'P 1'
#
loop_
_entity.id
_entity.type
_entity.pdbx_description
1 polymer ?
#
loop_
_entity_poly.entity_id
_entity_poly.type
_entity_poly.pdbx_seq_one_letter_code
_entity_poly.pdbx_strand_id
1 'polypeptide(L)'
;MRFLVGTVGGVQSVFAVNGDTATNLTTSLPEVGSDLSALTASPDLMAKAADPAKHGDTLAVADIVPALPIARPGKFICLGLNYVEHIKEGGYDIPDYPALFMRGHNSLMAAGAPMVRPACSDQLDYEAELVLIIGKGGRHIRETDALDHVFGYTVFNDGSVRDYQRKTH
;
A
#
# COMPACT_ATOMS: atom_id res chain seq x y z
N MET A 1 9.47 7.38 -9.87
CA MET A 1 9.10 6.13 -10.58
C MET A 1 7.84 5.60 -9.95
N ARG A 2 6.94 4.95 -10.71
CA ARG A 2 5.69 4.39 -10.20
C ARG A 2 5.64 2.90 -10.51
N PHE A 3 5.12 2.13 -9.58
CA PHE A 3 4.94 0.70 -9.77
C PHE A 3 3.47 0.33 -9.62
N LEU A 4 3.05 -0.70 -10.35
CA LEU A 4 1.78 -1.37 -10.18
C LEU A 4 2.05 -2.86 -10.05
N VAL A 5 1.48 -3.49 -9.03
CA VAL A 5 1.42 -4.95 -8.96
C VAL A 5 0.03 -5.36 -9.45
N GLY A 6 -0.03 -6.33 -10.34
CA GLY A 6 -1.31 -6.74 -10.90
C GLY A 6 -1.21 -8.00 -11.74
N THR A 7 -2.33 -8.43 -12.28
CA THR A 7 -2.45 -9.65 -13.08
C THR A 7 -2.81 -9.31 -14.53
N VAL A 8 -2.18 -10.02 -15.46
CA VAL A 8 -2.50 -10.03 -16.88
C VAL A 8 -2.57 -11.49 -17.32
N GLY A 9 -3.70 -11.93 -17.88
CA GLY A 9 -3.90 -13.33 -18.26
C GLY A 9 -3.75 -14.33 -17.09
N GLY A 10 -4.03 -13.90 -15.86
CA GLY A 10 -3.91 -14.72 -14.64
C GLY A 10 -2.49 -14.79 -14.05
N VAL A 11 -1.49 -14.16 -14.66
CA VAL A 11 -0.12 -14.09 -14.13
C VAL A 11 0.08 -12.79 -13.37
N GLN A 12 0.42 -12.87 -12.08
CA GLN A 12 0.75 -11.70 -11.27
C GLN A 12 2.19 -11.25 -11.53
N SER A 13 2.40 -9.96 -11.72
CA SER A 13 3.70 -9.36 -12.02
C SER A 13 3.80 -7.95 -11.45
N VAL A 14 5.03 -7.44 -11.44
CA VAL A 14 5.34 -6.06 -11.11
C VAL A 14 5.57 -5.28 -12.40
N PHE A 15 4.90 -4.14 -12.51
CA PHE A 15 4.96 -3.27 -13.67
C PHE A 15 5.52 -1.90 -13.30
N ALA A 16 6.42 -1.36 -14.12
CA ALA A 16 6.83 0.04 -14.04
C ALA A 16 5.87 0.89 -14.88
N VAL A 17 5.25 1.91 -14.28
CA VAL A 17 4.19 2.71 -14.90
C VAL A 17 4.73 4.04 -15.45
N ASN A 18 4.46 4.30 -16.73
CA ASN A 18 4.77 5.55 -17.44
C ASN A 18 3.53 6.07 -18.18
N GLY A 19 2.95 7.16 -17.70
CA GLY A 19 1.63 7.64 -18.18
C GLY A 19 0.57 6.53 -18.05
N ASP A 20 -0.07 6.21 -19.18
CA ASP A 20 -1.12 5.19 -19.30
C ASP A 20 -0.57 3.82 -19.74
N THR A 21 0.76 3.68 -19.81
CA THR A 21 1.44 2.44 -20.17
C THR A 21 2.24 1.87 -19.00
N ALA A 22 2.46 0.56 -19.03
CA ALA A 22 3.27 -0.14 -18.04
C ALA A 22 4.21 -1.13 -18.74
N THR A 23 5.45 -1.26 -18.25
CA THR A 23 6.38 -2.32 -18.66
C THR A 23 6.38 -3.42 -17.61
N ASN A 24 6.26 -4.69 -18.03
CA ASN A 24 6.35 -5.83 -17.13
C ASN A 24 7.82 -6.08 -16.72
N LEU A 25 8.16 -5.75 -15.48
CA LEU A 25 9.52 -5.95 -14.95
C LEU A 25 9.79 -7.41 -14.57
N THR A 26 8.77 -8.15 -14.14
CA THR A 26 8.91 -9.56 -13.74
C THR A 26 9.37 -10.44 -14.91
N THR A 27 8.95 -10.13 -16.14
CA THR A 27 9.33 -10.90 -17.32
C THR A 27 10.81 -10.79 -17.65
N SER A 28 11.39 -9.59 -17.58
CA SER A 28 12.81 -9.35 -17.90
C SER A 28 13.75 -9.49 -16.70
N LEU A 29 13.24 -9.28 -15.49
CA LEU A 29 13.95 -9.38 -14.22
C LEU A 29 13.18 -10.35 -13.30
N PRO A 30 13.32 -11.68 -13.49
CA PRO A 30 12.60 -12.66 -12.68
C PRO A 30 12.85 -12.53 -11.17
N GLU A 31 13.98 -11.95 -10.75
CA GLU A 31 14.29 -11.68 -9.34
C GLU A 31 13.34 -10.67 -8.68
N VAL A 32 12.62 -9.87 -9.47
CA VAL A 32 11.56 -8.99 -8.97
C VAL A 32 10.42 -9.79 -8.37
N GLY A 33 10.13 -10.98 -8.90
CA GLY A 33 9.02 -11.82 -8.44
C GLY A 33 7.65 -11.21 -8.77
N SER A 34 6.65 -11.50 -7.94
CA SER A 34 5.23 -11.18 -8.21
C SER A 34 4.67 -10.03 -7.37
N ASP A 35 5.48 -9.37 -6.54
CA ASP A 35 5.11 -8.19 -5.75
C ASP A 35 6.35 -7.30 -5.50
N LEU A 36 6.22 -6.20 -4.77
CA LEU A 36 7.33 -5.26 -4.55
C LEU A 36 8.35 -5.72 -3.50
N SER A 37 8.17 -6.88 -2.86
CA SER A 37 9.01 -7.29 -1.72
C SER A 37 10.49 -7.33 -2.10
N ALA A 38 10.84 -7.92 -3.25
CA ALA A 38 12.23 -8.00 -3.69
C ALA A 38 12.82 -6.62 -4.03
N LEU A 39 12.05 -5.75 -4.67
CA LEU A 39 12.47 -4.38 -4.99
C LEU A 39 12.68 -3.54 -3.73
N THR A 40 11.82 -3.70 -2.72
CA THR A 40 11.96 -3.00 -1.44
C THR A 40 13.22 -3.41 -0.69
N ALA A 41 13.64 -4.67 -0.83
CA ALA A 41 14.77 -5.23 -0.09
C ALA A 41 16.12 -5.08 -0.80
N SER A 42 16.15 -4.77 -2.09
CA SER A 42 17.37 -4.77 -2.91
C SER A 42 17.54 -3.47 -3.69
N PRO A 43 18.42 -2.55 -3.21
CA PRO A 43 18.80 -1.35 -3.96
C PRO A 43 19.38 -1.65 -5.34
N ASP A 44 20.13 -2.74 -5.49
CA ASP A 44 20.70 -3.15 -6.77
C ASP A 44 19.62 -3.58 -7.77
N LEU A 45 18.62 -4.34 -7.31
CA LEU A 45 17.49 -4.71 -8.16
C LEU A 45 16.65 -3.50 -8.54
N MET A 46 16.45 -2.58 -7.60
CA MET A 46 15.78 -1.30 -7.85
C MET A 46 16.54 -0.45 -8.89
N ALA A 47 17.88 -0.42 -8.83
CA ALA A 47 18.71 0.25 -9.83
C ALA A 47 18.59 -0.40 -11.22
N LYS A 48 18.52 -1.74 -11.30
CA LYS A 48 18.26 -2.46 -12.56
C LYS A 48 16.88 -2.14 -13.14
N ALA A 49 15.86 -2.01 -12.28
CA ALA A 49 14.50 -1.66 -12.67
C ALA A 49 14.31 -0.17 -13.04
N ALA A 50 15.32 0.68 -12.82
CA ALA A 50 15.19 2.13 -12.95
C ALA A 50 15.02 2.64 -14.38
N ASP A 51 15.33 1.81 -15.37
CA ASP A 51 15.12 2.10 -16.79
C ASP A 51 14.17 1.07 -17.42
N PRO A 52 12.84 1.23 -17.24
CA PRO A 52 11.84 0.29 -17.74
C PRO A 52 11.91 0.06 -19.25
N ALA A 53 12.40 1.02 -20.04
CA ALA A 53 12.51 0.87 -21.49
C ALA A 53 13.46 -0.27 -21.92
N LYS A 54 14.34 -0.74 -21.03
CA LYS A 54 15.23 -1.90 -21.27
C LYS A 54 14.59 -3.25 -20.99
N HIS A 55 13.34 -3.28 -20.51
CA HIS A 55 12.72 -4.46 -19.89
C HIS A 55 11.58 -5.07 -20.73
N GLY A 56 11.51 -4.73 -22.01
CA GLY A 56 10.61 -5.37 -22.98
C GLY A 56 9.35 -4.57 -23.29
N ASP A 57 8.31 -5.29 -23.69
CA ASP A 57 7.09 -4.70 -24.23
C ASP A 57 6.27 -3.95 -23.17
N THR A 58 5.56 -2.94 -23.64
CA THR A 58 4.62 -2.15 -22.84
C THR A 58 3.19 -2.57 -23.14
N LEU A 59 2.32 -2.41 -22.14
CA LEU A 59 0.89 -2.63 -22.24
C LEU A 59 0.14 -1.44 -21.63
N ALA A 60 -1.16 -1.31 -21.91
CA ALA A 60 -1.96 -0.28 -21.26
C ALA A 60 -2.15 -0.63 -19.78
N VAL A 61 -2.05 0.39 -18.90
CA VAL A 61 -2.33 0.22 -17.46
C VAL A 61 -3.76 -0.29 -17.24
N ALA A 62 -4.69 0.11 -18.09
CA ALA A 62 -6.09 -0.31 -18.05
C ALA A 62 -6.29 -1.83 -18.26
N ASP A 63 -5.31 -2.53 -18.87
CA ASP A 63 -5.36 -3.97 -19.09
C ASP A 63 -4.84 -4.77 -17.88
N ILE A 64 -4.37 -4.09 -16.83
CA ILE A 64 -3.80 -4.72 -15.63
C ILE A 64 -4.85 -4.72 -14.52
N VAL A 65 -5.23 -5.91 -14.05
CA VAL A 65 -6.09 -6.04 -12.87
C VAL A 65 -5.21 -5.88 -11.61
N PRO A 66 -5.41 -4.84 -10.78
CA PRO A 66 -4.50 -4.57 -9.66
C PRO A 66 -4.48 -5.70 -8.62
N ALA A 67 -3.33 -5.85 -7.98
CA ALA A 67 -3.09 -6.72 -6.83
C ALA A 67 -2.44 -5.90 -5.69
N LEU A 68 -2.23 -6.54 -4.54
CA LEU A 68 -1.55 -5.88 -3.41
C LEU A 68 -0.09 -5.56 -3.77
N PRO A 69 0.42 -4.34 -3.48
CA PRO A 69 1.83 -4.00 -3.70
C PRO A 69 2.80 -4.91 -2.95
N ILE A 70 2.43 -5.36 -1.75
CA ILE A 70 3.13 -6.35 -0.95
C ILE A 70 2.12 -7.43 -0.60
N ALA A 71 2.33 -8.66 -1.08
CA ALA A 71 1.34 -9.72 -0.96
C ALA A 71 1.21 -10.22 0.49
N ARG A 72 2.27 -10.15 1.29
CA ARG A 72 2.27 -10.59 2.70
C ARG A 72 3.08 -9.63 3.59
N PRO A 73 2.55 -8.44 3.91
CA PRO A 73 3.24 -7.51 4.80
C PRO A 73 3.36 -8.10 6.20
N GLY A 74 4.54 -7.96 6.82
CA GLY A 74 4.76 -8.47 8.18
C GLY A 74 3.98 -7.70 9.26
N LYS A 75 3.75 -6.39 9.04
CA LYS A 75 2.96 -5.52 9.91
C LYS A 75 2.19 -4.52 9.05
N PHE A 76 0.96 -4.21 9.44
CA PHE A 76 0.18 -3.09 8.90
C PHE A 76 -0.28 -2.24 10.09
N ILE A 77 0.36 -1.09 10.27
CA ILE A 77 0.15 -0.20 11.41
C ILE A 77 -0.62 1.02 10.89
N CYS A 78 -1.78 1.25 11.48
CA CYS A 78 -2.62 2.40 11.17
C CYS A 78 -2.41 3.49 12.23
N LEU A 79 -2.68 4.73 11.83
CA LEU A 79 -2.56 5.91 12.67
C LEU A 79 -3.88 6.67 12.63
N GLY A 80 -4.62 6.65 13.74
CA GLY A 80 -5.85 7.42 13.90
C GLY A 80 -5.56 8.88 14.30
N LEU A 81 -6.59 9.73 14.18
CA LEU A 81 -6.58 11.11 14.71
C LEU A 81 -5.37 11.94 14.23
N ASN A 82 -5.01 11.83 12.95
CA ASN A 82 -3.81 12.48 12.38
C ASN A 82 -4.11 13.66 11.44
N TYR A 83 -5.36 14.10 11.39
CA TYR A 83 -5.80 15.30 10.67
C TYR A 83 -6.66 16.16 11.60
N VAL A 84 -6.24 17.40 11.84
CA VAL A 84 -6.86 18.29 12.86
C VAL A 84 -8.36 18.48 12.63
N GLU A 85 -8.81 18.62 11.38
CA GLU A 85 -10.24 18.76 11.09
C GLU A 85 -11.02 17.47 11.37
N HIS A 86 -10.47 16.31 11.00
CA HIS A 86 -11.09 15.02 11.30
C HIS A 86 -11.22 14.76 12.82
N ILE A 87 -10.22 15.19 13.61
CA ILE A 87 -10.26 15.13 15.08
C ILE A 87 -11.46 15.93 15.62
N LYS A 88 -11.67 17.15 15.11
CA LYS A 88 -12.78 18.02 15.52
C LYS A 88 -14.15 17.44 15.17
N GLU A 89 -14.29 16.79 14.01
CA GLU A 89 -15.53 16.11 13.60
C GLU A 89 -15.93 15.02 14.59
N GLY A 90 -14.96 14.25 15.09
CA GLY A 90 -15.18 13.20 16.08
C GLY A 90 -15.41 13.70 17.51
N GLY A 91 -15.19 15.00 17.77
CA GLY A 91 -15.25 15.57 19.12
C GLY A 91 -14.13 15.09 20.04
N TYR A 92 -12.98 14.70 19.48
CA TYR A 92 -11.81 14.25 20.23
C TYR A 92 -10.86 15.43 20.52
N ASP A 93 -10.09 15.31 21.59
CA ASP A 93 -8.94 16.19 21.81
C ASP A 93 -7.79 15.80 20.87
N ILE A 94 -6.95 16.79 20.51
CA ILE A 94 -5.74 16.51 19.72
C ILE A 94 -4.80 15.65 20.58
N PRO A 95 -4.44 14.44 20.13
CA PRO A 95 -3.61 13.56 20.91
C PRO A 95 -2.17 14.11 20.99
N ASP A 96 -1.53 13.95 22.15
CA ASP A 96 -0.13 14.29 22.40
C ASP A 96 0.85 13.20 21.92
N TYR A 97 0.33 12.02 21.62
CA TYR A 97 1.07 10.87 21.10
C TYR A 97 0.29 10.15 19.99
N PRO A 98 0.96 9.55 18.98
CA PRO A 98 0.28 8.85 17.88
C PRO A 98 -0.70 7.76 18.35
N ALA A 99 -1.95 7.82 17.88
CA ALA A 99 -2.98 6.82 18.15
C ALA A 99 -2.83 5.61 17.19
N LEU A 100 -2.00 4.64 17.59
CA LEU A 100 -1.66 3.50 16.75
C LEU A 100 -2.59 2.30 16.98
N PHE A 101 -2.99 1.65 15.89
CA PHE A 101 -3.67 0.35 15.90
C PHE A 101 -3.16 -0.52 14.75
N MET A 102 -3.60 -1.79 14.71
CA MET A 102 -3.15 -2.75 13.70
C MET A 102 -4.32 -3.31 12.91
N ARG A 103 -4.08 -3.53 11.61
CA ARG A 103 -4.96 -4.31 10.74
C ARG A 103 -4.36 -5.68 10.46
N GLY A 104 -5.21 -6.69 10.38
CA GLY A 104 -4.82 -8.03 9.95
C GLY A 104 -4.59 -8.08 8.44
N HIS A 105 -3.65 -8.91 7.99
CA HIS A 105 -3.36 -9.10 6.56
C HIS A 105 -4.61 -9.42 5.73
N ASN A 106 -5.52 -10.24 6.26
CA ASN A 106 -6.77 -10.64 5.59
C ASN A 106 -7.79 -9.50 5.41
N SER A 107 -7.53 -8.33 5.98
CA SER A 107 -8.37 -7.13 5.81
C SER A 107 -7.91 -6.23 4.67
N LEU A 108 -6.80 -6.57 4.01
CA LEU A 108 -6.24 -5.84 2.88
C LEU A 108 -6.87 -6.33 1.58
N MET A 109 -7.10 -5.40 0.65
CA MET A 109 -7.67 -5.70 -0.66
C MET A 109 -7.01 -4.86 -1.74
N ALA A 110 -6.99 -5.40 -2.96
CA ALA A 110 -6.43 -4.70 -4.12
C ALA A 110 -7.33 -3.55 -4.57
N ALA A 111 -6.73 -2.56 -5.24
CA ALA A 111 -7.46 -1.45 -5.82
C ALA A 111 -8.51 -1.96 -6.82
N GLY A 112 -9.72 -1.41 -6.78
CA GLY A 112 -10.84 -1.79 -7.64
C GLY A 112 -11.61 -3.05 -7.20
N ALA A 113 -11.12 -3.80 -6.20
CA ALA A 113 -11.89 -4.90 -5.63
C ALA A 113 -13.09 -4.36 -4.79
N PRO A 114 -14.24 -5.05 -4.77
CA PRO A 114 -15.43 -4.57 -4.08
C PRO A 114 -15.30 -4.69 -2.56
N MET A 115 -15.44 -3.57 -1.84
CA MET A 115 -15.48 -3.58 -0.37
C MET A 115 -16.85 -4.07 0.09
N VAL A 116 -16.89 -5.26 0.69
CA VAL A 116 -18.15 -5.90 1.12
C VAL A 116 -18.58 -5.33 2.46
N ARG A 117 -19.75 -4.70 2.50
CA ARG A 117 -20.41 -4.33 3.76
C ARG A 117 -20.86 -5.59 4.50
N PRO A 118 -20.41 -5.81 5.75
CA PRO A 118 -20.82 -6.98 6.50
C PRO A 118 -22.32 -6.91 6.85
N ALA A 119 -22.98 -8.06 6.92
CA ALA A 119 -24.43 -8.12 7.22
C ALA A 119 -24.77 -7.74 8.67
N CYS A 120 -23.78 -7.70 9.57
CA CYS A 120 -23.99 -7.44 10.99
C CYS A 120 -24.04 -5.96 11.37
N SER A 121 -23.83 -5.03 10.42
CA SER A 121 -23.90 -3.59 10.66
C SER A 121 -24.20 -2.82 9.37
N ASP A 122 -24.98 -1.75 9.50
CA ASP A 122 -25.18 -0.77 8.43
C ASP A 122 -24.18 0.41 8.49
N GLN A 123 -23.29 0.45 9.50
CA GLN A 123 -22.35 1.55 9.75
C GLN A 123 -20.94 1.28 9.19
N LEU A 124 -20.85 0.80 7.95
CA LEU A 124 -19.58 0.77 7.21
C LEU A 124 -19.28 2.17 6.69
N ASP A 125 -18.07 2.65 6.97
CA ASP A 125 -17.58 3.97 6.61
C ASP A 125 -16.22 3.87 5.91
N TYR A 126 -15.86 4.92 5.16
CA TYR A 126 -14.61 4.99 4.39
C TYR A 126 -13.65 6.02 4.99
N GLU A 127 -12.36 5.77 4.84
CA GLU A 127 -11.29 6.68 5.29
C GLU A 127 -10.18 6.67 4.23
N ALA A 128 -9.99 7.79 3.53
CA ALA A 128 -8.96 7.90 2.51
C ALA A 128 -7.61 8.23 3.17
N GLU A 129 -6.67 7.30 3.09
CA GLU A 129 -5.41 7.35 3.83
C GLU A 129 -4.17 7.26 2.92
N LEU A 130 -3.09 7.91 3.36
CA LEU A 130 -1.76 7.75 2.79
C LEU A 130 -1.05 6.57 3.47
N VAL A 131 -0.56 5.62 2.68
CA VAL A 131 0.24 4.49 3.17
C VAL A 131 1.70 4.68 2.80
N LEU A 132 2.57 4.42 3.78
CA LEU A 132 4.01 4.32 3.60
C LEU A 132 4.41 2.85 3.49
N ILE A 133 5.12 2.49 2.43
CA ILE A 133 5.76 1.18 2.29
C ILE A 133 7.19 1.31 2.80
N ILE A 134 7.54 0.59 3.86
CA ILE A 134 8.88 0.60 4.44
C ILE A 134 9.80 -0.33 3.63
N GLY A 135 10.90 0.20 3.10
CA GLY A 135 11.90 -0.59 2.35
C GLY A 135 13.09 -1.01 3.20
N LYS A 136 13.47 -0.19 4.18
CA LYS A 136 14.59 -0.46 5.06
C LYS A 136 14.10 -0.58 6.50
N GLY A 137 14.31 -1.74 7.11
CA GLY A 137 14.04 -1.93 8.53
C GLY A 137 14.95 -1.08 9.43
N GLY A 138 14.63 -1.00 10.71
CA GLY A 138 15.46 -0.33 11.70
C GLY A 138 14.81 -0.30 13.08
N ARG A 139 15.58 0.14 14.08
CA ARG A 139 15.11 0.34 15.46
C ARG A 139 15.73 1.62 16.00
N HIS A 140 14.95 2.42 16.73
CA HIS A 140 15.35 3.74 17.22
C HIS A 140 15.84 4.66 16.09
N ILE A 141 15.14 4.63 14.97
CA ILE A 141 15.42 5.49 13.81
C ILE A 141 15.22 6.94 14.25
N ARG A 142 16.20 7.80 14.00
CA ARG A 142 16.07 9.24 14.27
C ARG A 142 15.07 9.83 13.29
N GLU A 143 14.32 10.83 13.74
CA GLU A 143 13.33 11.52 12.90
C GLU A 143 13.95 12.03 11.58
N THR A 144 15.18 12.57 11.64
CA THR A 144 15.92 13.07 10.47
C THR A 144 16.23 12.00 9.43
N ASP A 145 16.28 10.73 9.83
CA ASP A 145 16.60 9.61 8.96
C ASP A 145 15.34 8.83 8.53
N ALA A 146 14.15 9.22 9.04
CA ALA A 146 12.94 8.41 8.90
C ALA A 146 12.54 8.18 7.44
N LEU A 147 12.66 9.21 6.59
CA LEU A 147 12.27 9.12 5.19
C LEU A 147 13.23 8.25 4.36
N ASP A 148 14.49 8.07 4.79
CA ASP A 148 15.43 7.15 4.14
C ASP A 148 15.01 5.68 4.27
N HIS A 149 14.07 5.39 5.18
CA HIS A 149 13.52 4.06 5.37
C HIS A 149 12.26 3.78 4.53
N VAL A 150 11.67 4.81 3.93
CA VAL A 150 10.45 4.72 3.13
C VAL A 150 10.82 4.34 1.70
N PHE A 151 10.31 3.21 1.21
CA PHE A 151 10.45 2.80 -0.19
C PHE A 151 9.56 3.62 -1.11
N GLY A 152 8.33 3.88 -0.66
CA GLY A 152 7.36 4.61 -1.44
C GLY A 152 6.04 4.79 -0.73
N TYR A 153 5.11 5.41 -1.43
CA TYR A 153 3.80 5.76 -0.92
C TYR A 153 2.72 5.16 -1.81
N THR A 154 1.58 4.83 -1.22
CA THR A 154 0.37 4.43 -1.93
C THR A 154 -0.86 4.97 -1.21
N VAL A 155 -2.05 4.76 -1.78
CA VAL A 155 -3.33 5.13 -1.19
C VAL A 155 -4.00 3.90 -0.58
N PHE A 156 -4.80 4.12 0.46
CA PHE A 156 -5.59 3.08 1.11
C PHE A 156 -6.95 3.61 1.52
N ASN A 157 -7.95 2.72 1.55
CA ASN A 157 -9.24 3.01 2.15
C ASN A 157 -9.35 2.21 3.45
N ASP A 158 -9.26 2.88 4.60
CA ASP A 158 -9.39 2.24 5.92
C ASP A 158 -10.87 2.00 6.26
N GLY A 159 -11.47 1.05 5.54
CA GLY A 159 -12.86 0.66 5.71
C GLY A 159 -13.14 0.20 7.15
N SER A 160 -14.07 0.90 7.79
CA SER A 160 -14.31 0.82 9.23
C SER A 160 -15.80 0.58 9.54
N VAL A 161 -16.08 -0.44 10.35
CA VAL A 161 -17.43 -0.72 10.87
C VAL A 161 -17.58 0.00 12.21
N ARG A 162 -18.18 1.21 12.19
CA ARG A 162 -18.05 2.19 13.27
C ARG A 162 -18.65 1.75 14.61
N ASP A 163 -19.80 1.08 14.57
CA ASP A 163 -20.44 0.56 15.77
C ASP A 163 -19.62 -0.57 16.41
N TYR A 164 -18.89 -1.36 15.61
CA TYR A 164 -17.96 -2.37 16.13
C TYR A 164 -16.67 -1.75 16.67
N GLN A 165 -16.12 -0.75 15.98
CA GLN A 165 -14.93 0.00 16.42
C GLN A 165 -15.12 0.60 17.82
N ARG A 166 -16.33 1.05 18.15
CA ARG A 166 -16.69 1.71 19.41
C ARG A 166 -17.24 0.76 20.48
N LYS A 167 -17.30 -0.56 20.24
CA LYS A 167 -17.87 -1.51 21.20
C LYS A 167 -16.90 -1.96 22.30
N THR A 168 -15.61 -1.82 22.08
CA THR A 168 -14.56 -2.33 22.98
C THR A 168 -13.76 -1.23 23.66
N HIS A 169 -14.21 0.03 23.55
CA HIS A 169 -13.60 1.21 24.16
C HIS A 169 -14.66 2.14 24.73
#